data_AF-A0A966M290-F1
#
_entry.id   AF-A0A966M290-F1
#
_cell.length_a   1.000
_cell.length_b   1.000
_cell.length_c   1.000
_cell.angle_alpha   90.00
_cell.angle_beta   90.00
_cell.angle_gamma   90.00
#
_symmetry.space_group_name_H-M   'P 1'
#
loop_
_entity.id
_entity.type
_entity.pdbx_description
1 polymer ?
#
loop_
_entity_poly.entity_id
_entity_poly.type
_entity_poly.pdbx_seq_one_letter_code
_entity_poly.pdbx_strand_id
1 'polypeptide(L)'
;MRASLKRGVKLTPSESSEWLRLRMEALNISGLEELHQKTGIDKGSISRYFRQERTPKIDVIAPLAQALEVSPETLLIALGAIDKKRS
;
A
#
# COMPACT_ATOMS: atom_id res chain seq x y z
N MET A 1 -3.81 -10.32 32.98
CA MET A 1 -3.56 -8.92 32.55
C MET A 1 -3.92 -8.78 31.08
N ARG A 2 -4.92 -7.98 30.71
CA ARG A 2 -5.12 -7.57 29.31
C ARG A 2 -4.22 -6.36 29.09
N ALA A 3 -3.09 -6.55 28.43
CA ALA A 3 -2.31 -5.44 27.92
C ALA A 3 -3.23 -4.68 26.95
N SER A 4 -3.63 -3.47 27.32
CA SER A 4 -4.28 -2.54 26.40
C SER A 4 -3.23 -2.17 25.35
N LEU A 5 -3.14 -2.97 24.29
CA LEU A 5 -2.31 -2.67 23.13
C LEU A 5 -2.66 -1.26 22.69
N LYS A 6 -1.69 -0.34 22.73
CA LYS A 6 -1.85 1.01 22.19
C LYS A 6 -2.31 0.84 20.74
N ARG A 7 -3.56 1.21 20.43
CA ARG A 7 -4.10 1.16 19.07
C ARG A 7 -3.19 2.00 18.18
N GLY A 8 -2.60 1.39 17.16
CA GLY A 8 -1.80 2.13 16.20
C GLY A 8 -2.70 2.95 15.28
N VAL A 9 -2.11 3.70 14.36
CA VAL A 9 -2.88 4.53 13.42
C VAL A 9 -2.93 3.79 12.09
N LYS A 10 -4.13 3.47 11.61
CA LYS A 10 -4.37 3.00 10.24
C LYS A 10 -4.51 4.19 9.31
N LEU A 11 -3.95 4.07 8.11
CA LEU A 11 -4.21 5.05 7.06
C LEU A 11 -5.67 4.92 6.60
N THR A 12 -6.28 6.05 6.34
CA THR A 12 -7.55 6.18 5.64
C THR A 12 -7.39 5.90 4.13
N PRO A 13 -8.48 5.69 3.38
CA PRO A 13 -8.42 5.54 1.92
C PRO A 13 -7.75 6.70 1.18
N SER A 14 -8.00 7.95 1.62
CA SER A 14 -7.38 9.14 1.03
C SER A 14 -5.89 9.20 1.32
N GLU A 15 -5.46 8.92 2.55
CA GLU A 15 -4.04 8.84 2.93
C GLU A 15 -3.31 7.71 2.20
N SER A 16 -3.97 6.57 1.98
CA SER A 16 -3.41 5.43 1.25
C SER A 16 -3.22 5.75 -0.24
N SER A 17 -4.19 6.43 -0.85
CA SER A 17 -4.11 6.88 -2.24
C SER A 17 -3.02 7.95 -2.42
N GLU A 18 -2.94 8.89 -1.47
CA GLU A 18 -1.90 9.92 -1.45
C GLU A 18 -0.51 9.33 -1.24
N TRP A 19 -0.37 8.36 -0.34
CA TRP A 19 0.88 7.64 -0.14
C TRP A 19 1.37 6.99 -1.44
N LEU A 20 0.47 6.35 -2.19
CA LEU A 20 0.83 5.73 -3.47
C LEU A 20 1.35 6.79 -4.46
N ARG A 21 0.64 7.93 -4.56
CA ARG A 21 1.03 9.04 -5.44
C ARG A 21 2.43 9.54 -5.11
N LEU A 22 2.70 9.86 -3.85
CA LEU A 22 3.99 10.34 -3.38
C LEU A 22 5.10 9.29 -3.57
N ARG A 23 4.78 8.00 -3.37
CA ARG A 23 5.75 6.93 -3.56
C ARG A 23 6.11 6.73 -5.04
N MET A 24 5.13 6.78 -5.93
CA MET A 24 5.36 6.73 -7.37
C MET A 24 6.17 7.95 -7.84
N GLU A 25 5.86 9.14 -7.35
CA GLU A 25 6.62 10.37 -7.63
C GLU A 25 8.09 10.22 -7.22
N ALA A 26 8.37 9.73 -6.01
CA ALA A 26 9.73 9.50 -5.53
C ALA A 26 10.52 8.47 -6.35
N LEU A 27 9.83 7.57 -7.06
CA LEU A 27 10.42 6.55 -7.92
C LEU A 27 10.37 6.91 -9.41
N ASN A 28 9.93 8.13 -9.75
CA ASN A 28 9.69 8.57 -11.13
C ASN A 28 8.74 7.65 -11.92
N ILE A 29 7.78 7.02 -11.24
CA ILE A 29 6.71 6.24 -11.87
C ILE A 29 5.60 7.20 -12.29
N SER A 30 5.38 7.31 -13.59
CA SER A 30 4.48 8.28 -14.21
C SER A 30 2.99 8.08 -13.86
N GLY A 31 2.60 6.87 -13.45
CA GLY A 31 1.25 6.59 -12.98
C GLY A 31 0.93 5.11 -12.91
N LEU A 32 -0.36 4.80 -12.77
CA LEU A 32 -0.84 3.43 -12.60
C LEU A 32 -0.56 2.53 -13.81
N GLU A 33 -0.50 3.08 -15.03
CA GLU A 33 -0.13 2.30 -16.23
C GLU A 33 1.29 1.76 -16.12
N GLU A 34 2.25 2.60 -15.76
CA GLU A 34 3.63 2.15 -15.60
C GLU A 34 3.78 1.17 -14.43
N LEU A 35 3.08 1.41 -13.32
CA LEU A 35 3.07 0.47 -12.19
C LEU A 35 2.43 -0.87 -12.56
N HIS A 36 1.39 -0.87 -13.40
CA HIS A 36 0.82 -2.08 -13.99
C HIS A 36 1.87 -2.85 -14.79
N GLN A 37 2.62 -2.19 -15.68
CA GLN A 37 3.68 -2.83 -16.47
C GLN A 37 4.79 -3.42 -15.58
N LYS A 38 5.16 -2.75 -14.49
CA LYS A 38 6.20 -3.22 -13.54
C LYS A 38 5.75 -4.41 -12.68
N THR A 39 4.44 -4.54 -12.40
CA THR A 39 3.93 -5.53 -11.44
C THR A 39 3.11 -6.66 -12.06
N GLY A 40 2.61 -6.47 -13.28
CA GLY A 40 1.60 -7.34 -13.89
C GLY A 40 0.20 -7.23 -13.27
N ILE A 41 -0.02 -6.31 -12.32
CA ILE A 41 -1.31 -6.15 -11.64
C ILE A 41 -2.15 -5.11 -12.38
N ASP A 42 -3.40 -5.43 -12.67
CA ASP A 42 -4.35 -4.51 -13.32
C ASP A 42 -4.47 -3.16 -12.59
N LYS A 43 -4.47 -2.05 -13.35
CA LYS A 43 -4.59 -0.68 -12.86
C LYS A 43 -5.80 -0.48 -11.94
N GLY A 44 -6.95 -1.03 -12.34
CA GLY A 44 -8.19 -0.94 -11.58
C GLY A 44 -8.12 -1.70 -10.26
N SER A 45 -7.34 -2.78 -10.21
CA SER A 45 -7.05 -3.54 -8.99
C SER A 45 -6.10 -2.76 -8.08
N ILE A 46 -4.98 -2.24 -8.59
CA ILE A 46 -4.05 -1.39 -7.82
C ILE A 46 -4.84 -0.23 -7.19
N SER A 47 -5.62 0.48 -8.00
CA SER A 47 -6.41 1.63 -7.53
C SER A 47 -7.38 1.25 -6.41
N ARG A 48 -8.11 0.13 -6.56
CA ARG A 48 -9.03 -0.37 -5.52
C ARG A 48 -8.32 -0.81 -4.24
N TYR A 49 -7.09 -1.33 -4.33
CA TYR A 49 -6.30 -1.69 -3.16
C TYR A 49 -5.94 -0.45 -2.33
N PHE A 50 -5.46 0.62 -2.98
CA PHE A 50 -5.08 1.85 -2.28
C PHE A 50 -6.27 2.75 -1.92
N ARG A 51 -7.45 2.56 -2.54
CA ARG A 51 -8.73 3.09 -2.03
C ARG A 51 -9.36 2.21 -0.93
N GLN A 52 -8.72 1.11 -0.58
CA GLN A 52 -9.22 0.13 0.41
C GLN A 52 -10.61 -0.45 0.07
N GLU A 53 -11.00 -0.40 -1.20
CA GLU A 53 -12.25 -0.97 -1.73
C GLU A 53 -12.12 -2.49 -1.97
N ARG A 54 -10.88 -2.99 -2.00
CA ARG A 54 -10.57 -4.40 -2.20
C ARG A 54 -9.34 -4.79 -1.40
N THR A 55 -9.38 -5.97 -0.79
CA THR A 55 -8.21 -6.57 -0.16
C THR A 55 -7.34 -7.28 -1.20
N PRO A 56 -6.04 -6.93 -1.34
CA PRO A 56 -5.13 -7.68 -2.19
C PRO A 56 -4.91 -9.08 -1.65
N LYS A 57 -4.76 -10.05 -2.55
CA LYS A 57 -4.34 -11.41 -2.21
C LYS A 57 -2.84 -11.43 -1.88
N ILE A 58 -2.37 -12.51 -1.25
CA ILE A 58 -0.99 -12.63 -0.79
C ILE A 58 0.04 -12.56 -1.93
N ASP A 59 -0.31 -13.08 -3.11
CA ASP A 59 0.48 -13.07 -4.34
C ASP A 59 0.71 -11.66 -4.91
N VAL A 60 -0.13 -10.68 -4.55
CA VAL A 60 -0.03 -9.28 -4.96
C VAL A 60 1.03 -8.52 -4.15
N ILE A 61 1.28 -8.95 -2.90
CA ILE A 61 2.10 -8.20 -1.95
C ILE A 61 3.56 -8.10 -2.41
N ALA A 62 4.16 -9.22 -2.83
CA ALA A 62 5.56 -9.24 -3.22
C ALA A 62 5.84 -8.39 -4.48
N PRO A 63 5.08 -8.50 -5.59
CA PRO A 63 5.29 -7.66 -6.78
C PRO A 63 5.11 -6.16 -6.49
N LEU A 64 4.10 -5.77 -5.71
CA LEU A 64 3.91 -4.36 -5.34
C LEU A 64 5.03 -3.84 -4.45
N ALA A 65 5.44 -4.61 -3.45
CA ALA A 65 6.49 -4.20 -2.52
C ALA A 65 7.82 -4.00 -3.27
N GLN A 66 8.14 -4.89 -4.20
CA GLN A 66 9.34 -4.79 -5.05
C GLN A 66 9.26 -3.58 -5.99
N ALA A 67 8.17 -3.40 -6.73
CA ALA A 67 8.04 -2.30 -7.67
C ALA A 67 7.96 -0.92 -7.01
N LEU A 68 7.47 -0.87 -5.76
CA LEU A 68 7.45 0.34 -4.94
C LEU A 68 8.68 0.45 -4.04
N GLU A 69 9.67 -0.44 -4.15
CA GLU A 69 10.92 -0.47 -3.39
C GLU A 69 10.72 -0.30 -1.88
N VAL A 70 9.73 -0.99 -1.30
CA VAL A 70 9.43 -0.97 0.13
C VAL A 70 9.39 -2.37 0.71
N SER A 71 9.47 -2.48 2.03
CA SER A 71 9.22 -3.76 2.70
C SER A 71 7.74 -4.15 2.57
N PRO A 72 7.41 -5.46 2.63
CA PRO A 72 6.02 -5.90 2.72
C PRO A 72 5.26 -5.28 3.89
N GLU A 73 5.92 -5.04 5.03
CA GLU A 73 5.30 -4.36 6.18
C GLU A 73 4.89 -2.93 5.83
N THR A 74 5.78 -2.16 5.21
CA THR A 74 5.48 -0.78 4.79
C THR A 74 4.33 -0.75 3.79
N LEU A 75 4.30 -1.69 2.84
CA LEU A 75 3.18 -1.81 1.90
C LEU A 75 1.86 -2.14 2.63
N LEU A 76 1.87 -3.06 3.58
CA LEU A 76 0.67 -3.42 4.34
C LEU A 76 0.14 -2.25 5.19
N ILE A 77 1.03 -1.40 5.72
CA ILE A 77 0.63 -0.14 6.38
C ILE A 77 0.00 0.82 5.36
N ALA A 78 0.64 0.99 4.20
CA ALA A 78 0.17 1.86 3.13
C ALA A 78 -1.19 1.44 2.55
N LEU A 79 -1.50 0.14 2.57
CA LEU A 79 -2.79 -0.42 2.18
C LEU A 79 -3.86 -0.31 3.28
N GLY A 80 -3.53 0.22 4.46
CA GLY A 80 -4.43 0.23 5.63
C GLY A 80 -4.70 -1.14 6.24
N ALA A 81 -3.96 -2.18 5.83
CA ALA A 81 -4.16 -3.55 6.30
C ALA A 81 -3.73 -3.70 7.77
N ILE A 82 -2.60 -3.09 8.14
CA ILE A 82 -2.06 -3.10 9.50
C ILE A 82 -1.77 -1.70 10.03
N ASP A 83 -1.72 -1.56 11.34
CA ASP A 83 -1.49 -0.27 11.99
C ASP A 83 0.00 0.13 11.91
N LYS A 84 0.26 1.41 11.70
CA LYS A 84 1.60 1.97 11.93
C LYS A 84 1.86 2.01 13.44
N LYS A 85 2.99 1.45 13.88
CA LYS A 85 3.47 1.61 15.27
C LYS A 85 3.71 3.11 15.53
N ARG A 86 3.20 3.62 16.65
CA ARG A 86 3.61 4.94 17.13
C ARG A 86 5.02 4.83 17.69
N SER A 87 5.97 5.51 17.04
CA SER A 87 7.30 5.80 17.57
C SER A 87 7.20 6.68 18.81
#